data_AF-A0A972YZZ3-F1
#
_entry.id   AF-A0A972YZZ3-F1
#
_cell.length_a   1.000
_cell.length_b   1.000
_cell.length_c   1.000
_cell.angle_alpha   90.00
_cell.angle_beta   90.00
_cell.angle_gamma   90.00
#
_symmetry.space_group_name_H-M   'P 1'
#
loop_
_entity.id
_entity.type
_entity.pdbx_description
1 polymer ?
#
loop_
_entity_poly.entity_id
_entity_poly.type
_entity_poly.pdbx_seq_one_letter_code
_entity_poly.pdbx_strand_id
1 'polypeptide(L)'
;MSSLAVVMRRAVLIVMLAAAGGAAWAWWRDRAESAVATDPPAWPPLEPTPSGDAASAHDAAAPADTPTASWVAADDEGACPLTHPVKAKESSGIYHVEDGRMYARTKADRCYATTDAAEHDGYRRSKT
;
A
#
# COMPACT_ATOMS: atom_id res chain seq x y z
N MET A 1 -30.55 8.78 -48.23
CA MET A 1 -30.61 9.98 -47.36
C MET A 1 -30.80 9.64 -45.87
N SER A 2 -31.27 8.44 -45.50
CA SER A 2 -31.54 8.07 -44.10
C SER A 2 -30.30 7.72 -43.27
N SER A 3 -29.21 7.24 -43.88
CA SER A 3 -27.99 6.86 -43.17
C SER A 3 -27.22 8.05 -42.59
N LEU A 4 -27.20 9.20 -43.29
CA LEU A 4 -26.53 10.41 -42.83
C LEU A 4 -27.23 11.00 -41.59
N ALA A 5 -28.56 11.00 -41.58
CA ALA A 5 -29.37 11.45 -40.44
C ALA A 5 -29.21 10.53 -39.22
N VAL A 6 -29.11 9.21 -39.43
CA VAL A 6 -28.85 8.24 -38.34
C VAL A 6 -27.44 8.40 -37.78
N VAL A 7 -26.43 8.59 -38.64
CA VAL A 7 -25.05 8.84 -38.20
C VAL A 7 -24.96 10.15 -37.43
N MET A 8 -25.57 11.23 -37.93
CA MET A 8 -25.59 12.53 -37.27
C MET A 8 -26.31 12.49 -35.92
N ARG A 9 -27.46 11.79 -35.82
CA ARG A 9 -28.17 11.61 -34.55
C ARG A 9 -27.36 10.79 -33.54
N ARG A 10 -26.65 9.75 -33.98
CA ARG A 10 -25.75 8.95 -33.12
C ARG A 10 -24.55 9.75 -32.65
N ALA A 11 -23.94 10.55 -33.54
CA ALA A 11 -22.83 11.42 -33.17
C ALA A 11 -23.25 12.45 -32.10
N VAL A 12 -24.41 13.09 -32.28
CA VAL A 12 -24.97 14.03 -31.27
C VAL A 12 -25.22 13.33 -29.94
N LEU A 13 -25.76 12.11 -29.94
CA LEU A 13 -25.98 11.35 -28.70
C LEU A 13 -24.68 10.98 -27.99
N ILE A 14 -23.63 10.59 -28.74
CA ILE A 14 -22.32 10.28 -28.15
C ILE A 14 -21.70 11.53 -27.52
N VAL A 15 -21.78 12.68 -28.19
CA VAL A 15 -21.27 13.96 -27.64
C VAL A 15 -22.03 14.35 -26.38
N MET A 16 -23.37 14.21 -26.38
CA MET A 16 -24.20 14.47 -25.19
C MET A 16 -23.83 13.55 -24.02
N LEU A 17 -23.64 12.25 -24.27
CA LEU A 17 -23.24 11.28 -23.24
C LEU A 17 -21.83 11.57 -22.69
N ALA A 18 -20.88 11.93 -23.56
CA ALA A 18 -19.54 12.31 -23.14
C ALA A 18 -19.55 13.58 -22.28
N ALA A 19 -20.34 14.59 -22.66
CA ALA A 19 -20.49 15.82 -21.88
C ALA A 19 -21.14 15.57 -20.51
N ALA A 20 -22.21 14.77 -20.46
CA ALA A 20 -22.86 14.40 -19.21
C ALA A 20 -21.95 13.57 -18.29
N GLY A 21 -21.21 12.62 -18.87
CA GLY A 21 -20.21 11.82 -18.15
C GLY A 21 -19.08 12.69 -17.59
N GLY A 22 -18.57 13.64 -18.37
CA GLY A 22 -17.55 14.58 -17.94
C GLY A 22 -18.01 15.48 -16.79
N ALA A 23 -19.25 16.00 -16.86
CA ALA A 23 -19.83 16.80 -15.79
C ALA A 23 -20.02 16.00 -14.49
N ALA A 24 -20.50 14.76 -14.59
CA ALA A 24 -20.66 13.88 -13.43
C ALA A 24 -19.30 13.51 -12.80
N TRP A 25 -18.28 13.25 -13.62
CA TRP A 25 -16.93 12.96 -13.15
C TRP A 25 -16.27 14.15 -12.45
N ALA A 26 -16.40 15.36 -13.04
CA ALA A 26 -15.86 16.58 -12.44
C ALA A 26 -16.50 16.89 -11.08
N TRP A 27 -17.82 16.72 -10.97
CA TRP A 27 -18.54 16.90 -9.71
C TRP A 27 -18.14 15.87 -8.63
N TRP A 28 -17.91 14.62 -9.02
CA TRP A 28 -17.44 13.59 -8.07
C TRP A 28 -16.02 13.88 -7.57
N ARG A 29 -15.12 14.34 -8.45
CA ARG A 29 -13.75 14.72 -8.09
C ARG A 29 -13.72 15.85 -7.06
N ASP A 30 -14.54 16.88 -7.27
CA ASP A 30 -14.64 18.03 -6.36
C ASP A 30 -15.10 17.62 -4.96
N ARG A 31 -15.99 16.62 -4.87
CA ARG A 31 -16.40 16.03 -3.59
C ARG A 31 -15.34 15.17 -2.92
N ALA A 32 -14.51 14.47 -3.68
CA ALA A 32 -13.38 13.74 -3.14
C ALA A 32 -12.31 14.70 -2.58
N GLU A 33 -12.10 15.83 -3.24
CA GLU A 33 -11.15 16.87 -2.81
C GLU A 33 -11.67 17.66 -1.59
N SER A 34 -12.99 17.88 -1.50
CA SER A 34 -13.63 18.52 -0.34
C SER A 34 -13.56 17.73 0.97
N ALA A 35 -13.09 16.47 0.94
CA ALA A 35 -12.89 15.67 2.15
C ALA A 35 -11.59 16.02 2.91
N VAL A 36 -10.71 16.83 2.32
CA VAL A 36 -9.52 17.35 2.99
C VAL A 36 -9.89 18.66 3.69
N ALA A 37 -9.92 18.62 5.02
CA ALA A 37 -10.24 19.77 5.87
C ALA A 37 -9.36 21.00 5.50
N THR A 38 -9.98 22.17 5.46
CA THR A 38 -9.36 23.47 5.11
C THR A 38 -8.43 24.02 6.18
N ASP A 39 -8.27 23.34 7.32
CA ASP A 39 -7.23 23.71 8.26
C ASP A 39 -5.87 23.27 7.73
N PRO A 40 -4.84 24.15 7.72
CA PRO A 40 -3.49 23.70 7.45
C PRO A 40 -3.16 22.56 8.42
N PRO A 41 -2.44 21.51 8.00
CA PRO A 41 -2.03 20.44 8.90
C PRO A 41 -1.15 21.04 10.01
N ALA A 42 -1.79 21.35 11.14
CA ALA A 42 -1.16 21.90 12.32
C ALA A 42 -0.85 20.75 13.26
N TRP A 43 0.45 20.55 13.53
CA TRP A 43 0.87 19.60 14.55
C TRP A 43 0.31 20.04 15.91
N PRO A 44 -0.29 19.14 16.69
CA PRO A 44 -0.70 19.47 18.04
C PRO A 44 0.52 19.92 18.84
N PRO A 45 0.42 21.00 19.65
CA PRO A 45 1.52 21.41 20.52
C PRO A 45 1.93 20.26 21.41
N LEU A 46 3.22 19.92 21.42
CA LEU A 46 3.77 18.99 22.40
C LEU A 46 3.70 19.70 23.77
N GLU A 47 2.71 19.36 24.59
CA GLU A 47 2.67 19.84 25.96
C GLU A 47 3.88 19.27 26.71
N PRO A 48 4.79 20.08 27.25
CA PRO A 48 5.79 19.57 28.16
C PRO A 48 5.06 19.13 29.43
N THR A 49 4.93 17.82 29.63
CA THR A 49 4.56 17.25 30.92
C THR A 49 5.45 17.91 31.97
N PRO A 50 4.90 18.60 32.99
CA PRO A 50 5.72 19.11 34.08
C PRO A 50 6.20 17.90 34.90
N SER A 51 7.31 17.30 34.46
CA SER A 51 8.14 16.48 35.33
C SER A 51 8.76 17.42 36.34
N GLY A 52 8.05 17.59 37.44
CA GLY A 52 8.62 18.16 38.65
C GLY A 52 9.89 17.40 39.00
N ASP A 53 10.94 18.17 39.29
CA ASP A 53 12.05 17.82 40.17
C ASP A 53 12.51 16.36 40.15
N ALA A 54 13.36 16.01 39.19
CA ALA A 54 14.43 15.02 39.40
C ALA A 54 15.44 15.04 38.24
N ALA A 55 16.23 16.11 38.16
CA ALA A 55 17.60 15.94 37.72
C ALA A 55 18.32 15.13 38.79
N SER A 56 18.48 13.82 38.58
CA SER A 56 19.63 12.99 38.95
C SER A 56 19.23 11.51 38.97
N ALA A 57 19.59 10.76 37.93
CA ALA A 57 20.78 9.90 37.97
C ALA A 57 20.61 8.58 37.21
N HIS A 58 21.72 8.18 36.59
CA HIS A 58 22.11 6.85 36.14
C HIS A 58 21.67 6.41 34.74
N ASP A 59 22.65 6.46 33.84
CA ASP A 59 23.09 5.31 33.04
C ASP A 59 22.36 4.00 33.37
N ALA A 60 21.47 3.61 32.47
CA ALA A 60 21.22 2.22 32.16
C ALA A 60 20.85 2.16 30.67
N ALA A 61 21.87 1.94 29.84
CA ALA A 61 21.68 1.51 28.47
C ALA A 61 20.90 0.19 28.48
N ALA A 62 19.58 0.27 28.33
CA ALA A 62 18.80 -0.83 27.82
C ALA A 62 19.13 -0.94 26.32
N PRO A 63 19.51 -2.12 25.80
CA PRO A 63 19.61 -2.25 24.35
C PRO A 63 18.23 -1.95 23.78
N ALA A 64 18.15 -0.96 22.89
CA ALA A 64 17.05 -0.88 21.97
C ALA A 64 17.05 -2.23 21.23
N ASP A 65 16.09 -3.09 21.54
CA ASP A 65 15.69 -4.19 20.69
C ASP A 65 15.27 -3.56 19.37
N THR A 66 16.28 -3.35 18.52
CA THR A 66 16.06 -3.10 17.11
C THR A 66 15.25 -4.31 16.67
N PRO A 67 13.99 -4.14 16.20
CA PRO A 67 13.23 -5.28 15.72
C PRO A 67 14.12 -5.93 14.67
N THR A 68 14.67 -7.10 15.02
CA THR A 68 15.52 -7.86 14.12
C THR A 68 14.65 -8.08 12.91
N ALA A 69 15.09 -7.57 11.75
CA ALA A 69 14.30 -7.65 10.54
C ALA A 69 13.78 -9.09 10.40
N SER A 70 12.46 -9.26 10.45
CA SER A 70 11.78 -10.56 10.44
C SER A 70 11.89 -11.28 9.10
N TRP A 71 12.64 -10.66 8.17
CA TRP A 71 12.84 -11.07 6.81
C TRP A 71 14.31 -11.07 6.44
N VAL A 72 14.65 -11.93 5.49
CA VAL A 72 15.96 -11.98 4.83
C VAL A 72 15.80 -11.60 3.36
N ALA A 73 16.84 -11.00 2.78
CA ALA A 73 16.87 -10.75 1.35
C ALA A 73 16.85 -12.09 0.59
N ALA A 74 16.19 -12.11 -0.56
CA ALA A 74 16.31 -13.23 -1.48
C ALA A 74 17.73 -13.28 -2.08
N ASP A 75 18.14 -14.44 -2.59
CA ASP A 75 19.39 -14.57 -3.35
C ASP A 75 19.30 -13.88 -4.73
N ASP A 76 20.40 -13.88 -5.47
CA ASP A 76 20.50 -13.25 -6.79
C ASP A 76 19.53 -13.88 -7.83
N GLU A 77 19.12 -15.13 -7.62
CA GLU A 77 18.11 -15.80 -8.43
C GLU A 77 16.66 -15.49 -8.00
N GLY A 78 16.47 -14.88 -6.82
CA GLY A 78 15.18 -14.57 -6.21
C GLY A 78 14.57 -15.75 -5.44
N ALA A 79 15.38 -16.71 -5.02
CA ALA A 79 15.00 -17.80 -4.14
C ALA A 79 15.24 -17.44 -2.66
N CYS A 80 14.52 -18.16 -1.80
CA CYS A 80 14.55 -17.97 -0.36
C CYS A 80 15.18 -19.19 0.32
N PRO A 81 15.91 -19.01 1.43
CA PRO A 81 16.42 -20.12 2.20
C PRO A 81 15.28 -20.93 2.82
N LEU A 82 15.54 -22.19 3.14
CA LEU A 82 14.57 -23.08 3.79
C LEU A 82 14.07 -22.58 5.16
N THR A 83 14.83 -21.68 5.80
CA THR A 83 14.42 -21.03 7.05
C THR A 83 13.36 -19.95 6.84
N HIS A 84 13.23 -19.43 5.61
CA HIS A 84 12.31 -18.35 5.25
C HIS A 84 11.51 -18.73 3.99
N PRO A 85 10.61 -19.73 4.08
CA PRO A 85 9.94 -20.27 2.91
C PRO A 85 8.92 -19.31 2.31
N VAL A 86 8.53 -18.22 2.97
CA VAL A 86 7.51 -17.29 2.47
C VAL A 86 8.15 -16.25 1.55
N LYS A 87 7.83 -16.32 0.25
CA LYS A 87 8.37 -15.45 -0.79
C LYS A 87 7.53 -14.19 -0.95
N ALA A 88 8.02 -13.03 -0.55
CA ALA A 88 7.35 -11.75 -0.74
C ALA A 88 7.94 -10.94 -1.90
N LYS A 89 7.06 -10.32 -2.68
CA LYS A 89 7.45 -9.48 -3.82
C LYS A 89 6.92 -8.07 -3.63
N GLU A 90 7.83 -7.14 -3.40
CA GLU A 90 7.56 -5.75 -3.01
C GLU A 90 6.78 -5.02 -4.10
N SER A 91 7.18 -5.20 -5.36
CA SER A 91 6.49 -4.61 -6.53
C SER A 91 5.01 -4.96 -6.67
N SER A 92 4.54 -6.06 -6.07
CA SER A 92 3.12 -6.48 -6.12
C SER A 92 2.43 -6.45 -4.75
N GLY A 93 3.17 -6.25 -3.67
CA GLY A 93 2.66 -6.28 -2.29
C GLY A 93 2.03 -7.62 -1.90
N ILE A 94 2.48 -8.73 -2.51
CA ILE A 94 1.95 -10.07 -2.20
C ILE A 94 3.06 -11.01 -1.74
N TYR A 95 2.67 -11.97 -0.90
CA TYR A 95 3.53 -13.09 -0.53
C TYR A 95 2.99 -14.43 -1.08
N HIS A 96 3.91 -15.35 -1.34
CA HIS A 96 3.64 -16.69 -1.84
C HIS A 96 4.15 -17.72 -0.82
N VAL A 97 3.35 -18.76 -0.59
CA VAL A 97 3.70 -19.92 0.24
C VAL A 97 3.99 -21.14 -0.64
N GLU A 98 4.71 -22.13 -0.13
CA GLU A 98 5.18 -23.31 -0.88
C GLU A 98 4.06 -24.06 -1.62
N ASP A 99 2.85 -24.10 -1.05
CA ASP A 99 1.66 -24.73 -1.64
C ASP A 99 0.97 -23.88 -2.74
N GLY A 100 1.43 -22.66 -2.98
CA GLY A 100 0.86 -21.76 -3.97
C GLY A 100 1.32 -22.09 -5.39
N ARG A 101 0.41 -22.05 -6.38
CA ARG A 101 0.75 -22.31 -7.79
C ARG A 101 1.92 -21.48 -8.34
N MET A 102 2.03 -20.24 -7.90
CA MET A 102 3.05 -19.30 -8.38
C MET A 102 4.36 -19.36 -7.59
N TYR A 103 4.43 -20.14 -6.51
CA TYR A 103 5.60 -20.18 -5.62
C TYR A 103 6.92 -20.50 -6.33
N ALA A 104 6.89 -21.49 -7.23
CA ALA A 104 8.07 -21.90 -7.99
C ALA A 104 8.52 -20.88 -9.04
N ARG A 105 7.64 -19.97 -9.47
CA ARG A 105 7.92 -18.98 -10.53
C ARG A 105 8.21 -17.58 -9.98
N THR A 106 7.82 -17.31 -8.73
CA THR A 106 8.06 -16.03 -8.10
C THR A 106 9.53 -15.90 -7.69
N LYS A 107 10.15 -14.82 -8.18
CA LYS A 107 11.39 -14.27 -7.64
C LYS A 107 11.03 -13.33 -6.49
N ALA A 108 11.44 -13.68 -5.28
CA ALA A 108 11.19 -12.90 -4.09
C ALA A 108 12.13 -11.70 -4.02
N ASP A 109 11.67 -10.62 -3.40
CA ASP A 109 12.52 -9.50 -2.96
C ASP A 109 12.87 -9.66 -1.48
N ARG A 110 11.90 -10.17 -0.69
CA ARG A 110 12.05 -10.47 0.74
C ARG A 110 11.52 -11.87 1.05
N CYS A 111 12.15 -12.53 2.01
CA CYS A 111 11.82 -13.88 2.43
C CYS A 111 11.48 -13.87 3.93
N TYR A 112 10.33 -14.44 4.30
CA TYR A 112 9.87 -14.51 5.69
C TYR A 112 9.82 -15.95 6.20
N ALA A 113 10.05 -16.13 7.50
CA ALA A 113 9.89 -17.41 8.18
C ALA A 113 8.42 -17.83 8.26
N THR A 114 7.51 -16.87 8.47
CA THR A 114 6.08 -17.10 8.64
C THR A 114 5.25 -16.16 7.78
N THR A 115 4.01 -16.55 7.50
CA THR A 115 3.07 -15.69 6.77
C THR A 115 2.64 -14.48 7.61
N ASP A 116 2.56 -14.65 8.93
CA ASP A 116 2.21 -13.59 9.88
C ASP A 116 3.22 -12.42 9.83
N ALA A 117 4.52 -12.73 9.75
CA ALA A 117 5.55 -11.71 9.59
C ALA A 117 5.43 -10.95 8.27
N ALA A 118 5.04 -11.63 7.19
CA ALA A 118 4.78 -10.98 5.91
C ALA A 118 3.52 -10.09 5.95
N GLU A 119 2.47 -10.53 6.66
CA GLU A 119 1.23 -9.76 6.82
C GLU A 119 1.43 -8.53 7.70
N HIS A 120 2.23 -8.64 8.75
CA HIS A 120 2.63 -7.51 9.60
C HIS A 120 3.40 -6.44 8.81
N ASP A 121 4.22 -6.86 7.84
CA ASP A 121 4.92 -5.96 6.91
C ASP A 121 4.03 -5.46 5.75
N GLY A 122 2.72 -5.76 5.78
CA GLY A 122 1.72 -5.24 4.85
C GLY A 122 1.54 -6.04 3.56
N TYR A 123 2.14 -7.23 3.45
CA TYR A 123 1.96 -8.11 2.31
C TYR A 123 0.67 -8.92 2.45
N ARG A 124 -0.06 -9.10 1.34
CA ARG A 124 -1.25 -9.95 1.30
C ARG A 124 -0.95 -11.32 0.66
N ARG A 125 -1.69 -12.36 1.05
CA ARG A 125 -1.53 -13.70 0.46
C ARG A 125 -1.82 -13.68 -1.04
N SER A 126 -0.95 -14.31 -1.81
CA SER A 126 -1.20 -14.57 -3.23
C SER A 126 -2.39 -15.49 -3.42
N LYS A 127 -3.12 -15.30 -4.51
CA LYS A 127 -4.27 -16.16 -4.84
C LYS A 127 -3.74 -17.52 -5.31
N THR A 128 -4.36 -18.58 -4.82
CA THR A 128 -4.02 -19.98 -5.13
C THR A 128 -4.30 -20.34 -6.57
#